data_AF-A0A4R4REM9-F1
#
_entry.id   AF-A0A4R4REM9-F1
#
_cell.length_a   1.000
_cell.length_b   1.000
_cell.length_c   1.000
_cell.angle_alpha   90.00
_cell.angle_beta   90.00
_cell.angle_gamma   90.00
#
_symmetry.space_group_name_H-M   'P 1'
#
loop_
_entity.id
_entity.type
_entity.pdbx_description
1 polymer ?
#
loop_
_entity_poly.entity_id
_entity_poly.type
_entity_poly.pdbx_seq_one_letter_code
_entity_poly.pdbx_strand_id
1 'polypeptide(L)'
;MTRSLPRAVRVGIHIVLVVGIAAAVMATTVIAGVTTTMRQSHGLTELTPPTTGWPTPPAPQAGRITVAVVLGTSGSVVTDVLAPYEVFARSSAFQVYTVAERRQPVALTGGLPVLPHHTFDTVTADPALRPDVVVVPALAEPAGDAELPLREWVAQQARRGTRILGVCSGAHVLAAAGILNGRTATSFWFRVGALQKAYPDATWVTGERYVQDGPITTTAGVTSGVIGALRLVEQLAGPAEAERIGSEVSYPGWSMSGTTAIGRHRLAIGDLPYALNAAFPWGRPTIGVGLVDEVGETEVAAAFELYSATSSAARTVPLAGRRWVTTRHGVVLIPQLADGDSPAIDRLVVPGVEHADDVGRPLTRWAAERHLTVELPHQGRHGHESGIDPVLRDLASRADVATARTAAKFTEYPVDHLQLDGPDWPWRPTVLFVVALALSVATGIVAVTVVPRIVRRLRGSGRGAASVAADGRSRHVGAGGDRPG
;
A
#
# COMPACT_ATOMS: atom_id res chain seq x y z
N MET A 1 -59.90 5.64 15.17
CA MET A 1 -59.37 7.01 15.34
C MET A 1 -57.84 6.96 15.46
N THR A 2 -57.11 7.03 14.35
CA THR A 2 -55.65 7.15 14.35
C THR A 2 -55.29 8.63 14.24
N ARG A 3 -54.80 9.24 15.32
CA ARG A 3 -54.31 10.63 15.28
C ARG A 3 -53.15 10.69 14.28
N SER A 4 -53.37 11.34 13.14
CA SER A 4 -52.34 11.54 12.13
C SER A 4 -51.20 12.36 12.73
N LEU A 5 -49.97 11.86 12.65
CA LEU A 5 -48.77 12.57 13.11
C LEU A 5 -48.74 14.03 12.58
N PRO A 6 -48.34 15.01 13.40
CA PRO A 6 -48.17 16.39 12.97
C PRO A 6 -47.28 16.47 11.73
N ARG A 7 -47.57 17.41 10.82
CA ARG A 7 -46.82 17.59 9.56
C ARG A 7 -45.33 17.75 9.82
N ALA A 8 -44.96 18.51 10.86
CA ALA A 8 -43.57 18.70 11.29
C ALA A 8 -42.89 17.38 11.66
N VAL A 9 -43.57 16.50 12.43
CA VAL A 9 -43.02 15.19 12.84
C VAL A 9 -42.83 14.28 11.63
N ARG A 10 -43.78 14.28 10.68
CA ARG A 10 -43.64 13.51 9.43
C ARG A 10 -42.48 14.00 8.56
N VAL A 11 -42.33 15.32 8.42
CA VAL A 11 -41.19 15.91 7.67
C VAL A 11 -39.87 15.56 8.36
N GLY A 12 -39.81 15.66 9.69
CA GLY A 12 -38.64 15.23 10.47
C GLY A 12 -38.27 13.77 10.22
N ILE A 13 -39.24 12.85 10.28
CA ILE A 13 -39.01 11.43 9.97
C ILE A 13 -38.51 11.23 8.54
N HIS A 14 -39.05 11.96 7.55
CA HIS A 14 -38.59 11.85 6.16
C HIS A 14 -37.15 12.33 6.01
N ILE A 15 -36.79 13.46 6.62
CA ILE A 15 -35.41 13.98 6.60
C ILE A 15 -34.46 12.96 7.22
N VAL A 16 -34.79 12.41 8.38
CA VAL A 16 -33.96 11.39 9.04
C VAL A 16 -33.79 10.14 8.15
N LEU A 17 -34.86 9.66 7.52
CA LEU A 17 -34.78 8.50 6.61
C LEU A 17 -33.95 8.80 5.36
N VAL A 18 -34.11 9.98 4.76
CA VAL A 18 -33.34 10.41 3.57
C VAL A 18 -31.85 10.47 3.92
N VAL A 19 -31.51 11.14 5.03
CA VAL A 19 -30.12 11.27 5.51
C VAL A 19 -29.54 9.89 5.85
N GLY A 20 -30.31 9.03 6.53
CA GLY A 20 -29.87 7.67 6.88
C GLY A 20 -29.56 6.82 5.66
N ILE A 21 -30.44 6.82 4.64
CA ILE A 21 -30.21 6.08 3.39
C ILE A 21 -29.02 6.67 2.62
N ALA A 22 -28.93 8.00 2.51
CA ALA A 22 -27.81 8.65 1.83
C ALA A 22 -26.46 8.33 2.50
N ALA A 23 -26.41 8.36 3.84
CA ALA A 23 -25.21 8.01 4.59
C ALA A 23 -24.82 6.54 4.38
N ALA A 24 -25.78 5.62 4.34
CA ALA A 24 -25.52 4.20 4.07
C ALA A 24 -24.94 3.98 2.66
N VAL A 25 -25.54 4.60 1.62
CA VAL A 25 -25.05 4.50 0.22
C VAL A 25 -23.64 5.08 0.10
N MET A 26 -23.39 6.23 0.73
CA MET A 26 -22.08 6.87 0.72
C MET A 26 -21.03 5.98 1.42
N ALA A 27 -21.36 5.43 2.59
CA ALA A 27 -20.48 4.53 3.32
C ALA A 27 -20.16 3.26 2.49
N THR A 28 -21.14 2.65 1.84
CA THR A 28 -20.90 1.51 0.94
C THR A 28 -19.98 1.87 -0.21
N THR A 29 -20.16 3.04 -0.83
CA THR A 29 -19.30 3.52 -1.93
C THR A 29 -17.86 3.70 -1.46
N VAL A 30 -17.66 4.36 -0.33
CA VAL A 30 -16.33 4.57 0.26
C VAL A 30 -15.67 3.23 0.61
N ILE A 31 -16.40 2.30 1.24
CA ILE A 31 -15.89 0.97 1.58
C ILE A 31 -15.48 0.22 0.30
N ALA A 32 -16.32 0.21 -0.73
CA ALA A 32 -16.02 -0.45 -2.00
C ALA A 32 -14.77 0.14 -2.67
N GLY A 33 -14.62 1.47 -2.63
CA GLY A 33 -13.44 2.17 -3.13
C GLY A 33 -12.17 1.77 -2.38
N VAL A 34 -12.18 1.86 -1.04
CA VAL A 34 -11.04 1.48 -0.20
C VAL A 34 -10.68 -0.01 -0.39
N THR A 35 -11.67 -0.91 -0.41
CA THR A 35 -11.42 -2.33 -0.67
C THR A 35 -10.79 -2.57 -2.03
N THR A 36 -11.24 -1.85 -3.07
CA THR A 36 -10.65 -1.94 -4.42
C THR A 36 -9.21 -1.44 -4.42
N THR A 37 -8.95 -0.30 -3.79
CA THR A 37 -7.60 0.25 -3.63
C THR A 37 -6.67 -0.72 -2.91
N MET A 38 -7.09 -1.26 -1.77
CA MET A 38 -6.28 -2.18 -0.98
C MET A 38 -5.97 -3.47 -1.73
N ARG A 39 -6.97 -4.04 -2.43
CA ARG A 39 -6.75 -5.21 -3.30
C ARG A 39 -5.78 -4.93 -4.43
N GLN A 40 -5.77 -3.72 -4.99
CA GLN A 40 -4.82 -3.36 -6.05
C GLN A 40 -3.41 -3.05 -5.51
N SER A 41 -3.31 -2.49 -4.30
CA SER A 41 -2.02 -2.14 -3.70
C SER A 41 -1.33 -3.31 -2.99
N HIS A 42 -2.07 -4.30 -2.48
CA HIS A 42 -1.56 -5.45 -1.73
C HIS A 42 -1.86 -6.80 -2.38
N GLY A 43 -2.72 -6.83 -3.39
CA GLY A 43 -3.00 -8.06 -4.12
C GLY A 43 -1.75 -8.49 -4.86
N LEU A 44 -1.31 -9.71 -4.59
CA LEU A 44 -0.58 -10.47 -5.60
C LEU A 44 -1.48 -10.44 -6.84
N THR A 45 -1.01 -9.85 -7.94
CA THR A 45 -1.44 -10.37 -9.24
C THR A 45 -1.25 -11.88 -9.12
N GLU A 46 -2.23 -12.71 -9.50
CA GLU A 46 -2.12 -14.17 -9.50
C GLU A 46 -0.89 -14.56 -10.33
N LEU A 47 0.28 -14.51 -9.71
CA LEU A 47 1.48 -15.06 -10.23
C LEU A 47 1.25 -16.54 -10.01
N THR A 48 0.98 -17.26 -11.09
CA THR A 48 1.17 -18.71 -11.12
C THR A 48 2.65 -18.91 -11.38
N PRO A 49 3.50 -18.98 -10.34
CA PRO A 49 4.92 -18.94 -10.55
C PRO A 49 5.36 -20.33 -10.99
N PRO A 50 6.32 -20.48 -11.90
CA PRO A 50 6.91 -21.79 -12.15
C PRO A 50 7.48 -22.34 -10.84
N THR A 51 7.16 -23.60 -10.52
CA THR A 51 7.63 -24.26 -9.29
C THR A 51 9.11 -24.66 -9.36
N THR A 52 9.73 -24.53 -10.53
CA THR A 52 11.13 -24.89 -10.82
C THR A 52 11.81 -23.85 -11.72
N GLY A 53 13.15 -23.75 -11.66
CA GLY A 53 13.93 -22.89 -12.56
C GLY A 53 14.13 -21.45 -12.07
N TRP A 54 13.90 -21.21 -10.78
CA TRP A 54 14.25 -19.94 -10.15
C TRP A 54 15.77 -19.71 -10.13
N PRO A 55 16.23 -18.45 -10.19
CA PRO A 55 17.64 -18.15 -10.01
C PRO A 55 18.10 -18.68 -8.65
N THR A 56 19.30 -19.27 -8.63
CA THR A 56 19.92 -19.72 -7.39
C THR A 56 20.33 -18.51 -6.55
N PRO A 57 20.07 -18.50 -5.23
CA PRO A 57 20.59 -17.45 -4.36
C PRO A 57 22.11 -17.34 -4.45
N PRO A 58 22.70 -16.14 -4.28
CA PRO A 58 24.14 -16.00 -4.14
C PRO A 58 24.69 -16.92 -3.03
N ALA A 59 25.88 -17.47 -3.25
CA ALA A 59 26.53 -18.30 -2.23
C ALA A 59 26.84 -17.46 -0.97
N PRO A 60 26.70 -18.04 0.25
CA PRO A 60 27.11 -17.37 1.47
C PRO A 60 28.58 -16.95 1.42
N GLN A 61 28.86 -15.76 1.95
CA GLN A 61 30.16 -15.12 1.91
C GLN A 61 30.75 -15.09 3.32
N ALA A 62 31.65 -16.06 3.58
CA ALA A 62 32.26 -16.23 4.89
C ALA A 62 32.97 -14.95 5.37
N GLY A 63 32.85 -14.65 6.67
CA GLY A 63 33.48 -13.50 7.31
C GLY A 63 32.75 -12.17 7.13
N ARG A 64 31.62 -12.14 6.41
CA ARG A 64 30.76 -10.95 6.32
C ARG A 64 29.67 -10.97 7.39
N ILE A 65 29.24 -9.77 7.76
CA ILE A 65 28.12 -9.54 8.68
C ILE A 65 26.82 -9.88 7.94
N THR A 66 26.02 -10.77 8.51
CA THR A 66 24.84 -11.32 7.82
C THR A 66 23.58 -10.54 8.18
N VAL A 67 22.90 -10.02 7.16
CA VAL A 67 21.63 -9.30 7.29
C VAL A 67 20.53 -10.07 6.59
N ALA A 68 19.52 -10.49 7.35
CA ALA A 68 18.30 -11.11 6.84
C ALA A 68 17.16 -10.09 6.82
N VAL A 69 16.59 -9.82 5.65
CA VAL A 69 15.38 -9.00 5.50
C VAL A 69 14.17 -9.91 5.34
N VAL A 70 13.26 -9.91 6.31
CA VAL A 70 12.11 -10.84 6.28
C VAL A 70 11.01 -10.32 5.34
N LEU A 71 10.37 -11.25 4.63
CA LEU A 71 9.19 -11.00 3.80
C LEU A 71 7.99 -11.73 4.42
N GLY A 72 6.90 -11.00 4.68
CA GLY A 72 5.70 -11.57 5.28
C GLY A 72 4.77 -12.20 4.26
N THR A 73 4.07 -13.27 4.64
CA THR A 73 3.15 -14.01 3.76
C THR A 73 1.95 -13.15 3.31
N SER A 74 1.50 -12.23 4.16
CA SER A 74 0.44 -11.24 3.87
C SER A 74 0.93 -10.05 3.01
N GLY A 75 2.24 -10.01 2.72
CA GLY A 75 2.91 -8.94 2.00
C GLY A 75 3.55 -7.91 2.93
N SER A 76 4.61 -7.26 2.41
CA SER A 76 5.42 -6.28 3.14
C SER A 76 5.39 -4.91 2.46
N VAL A 77 5.61 -3.83 3.22
CA VAL A 77 5.82 -2.50 2.64
C VAL A 77 7.12 -2.49 1.82
N VAL A 78 7.02 -2.05 0.56
CA VAL A 78 8.12 -2.15 -0.42
C VAL A 78 9.38 -1.43 0.04
N THR A 79 9.24 -0.19 0.50
CA THR A 79 10.38 0.63 0.94
C THR A 79 10.95 0.17 2.28
N ASP A 80 10.13 -0.39 3.18
CA ASP A 80 10.61 -0.98 4.44
C ASP A 80 11.52 -2.20 4.21
N VAL A 81 11.35 -2.88 3.08
CA VAL A 81 12.20 -4.01 2.65
C VAL A 81 13.41 -3.49 1.89
N LEU A 82 13.18 -2.74 0.81
CA LEU A 82 14.18 -2.43 -0.19
C LEU A 82 15.18 -1.35 0.24
N ALA A 83 14.73 -0.31 0.96
CA ALA A 83 15.61 0.78 1.35
C ALA A 83 16.67 0.36 2.41
N PRO A 84 16.32 -0.31 3.52
CA PRO A 84 17.34 -0.81 4.45
C PRO A 84 18.18 -1.93 3.83
N TYR A 85 17.61 -2.77 2.95
CA TYR A 85 18.39 -3.76 2.19
C TYR A 85 19.54 -3.08 1.43
N GLU A 86 19.23 -2.02 0.67
CA GLU A 86 20.23 -1.28 -0.10
C GLU A 86 21.32 -0.68 0.80
N VAL A 87 20.94 -0.08 1.93
CA VAL A 87 21.90 0.53 2.87
C VAL A 87 22.96 -0.48 3.31
N PHE A 88 22.54 -1.68 3.74
CA PHE A 88 23.49 -2.72 4.14
C PHE A 88 24.28 -3.25 2.94
N ALA A 89 23.63 -3.45 1.79
CA ALA A 89 24.24 -4.11 0.65
C ALA A 89 25.24 -3.24 -0.13
N ARG A 90 25.21 -1.91 0.08
CA ARG A 90 26.24 -0.97 -0.41
C ARG A 90 27.61 -1.16 0.22
N SER A 91 27.73 -1.95 1.29
CA SER A 91 28.99 -2.22 1.96
C SER A 91 29.43 -3.67 1.75
N SER A 92 30.68 -3.85 1.36
CA SER A 92 31.30 -5.18 1.25
C SER A 92 31.49 -5.88 2.60
N ALA A 93 31.29 -5.18 3.72
CA ALA A 93 31.31 -5.77 5.06
C ALA A 93 30.10 -6.69 5.31
N PHE A 94 29.00 -6.50 4.56
CA PHE A 94 27.76 -7.23 4.76
C PHE A 94 27.51 -8.25 3.65
N GLN A 95 26.84 -9.33 4.01
CA GLN A 95 26.05 -10.14 3.10
C GLN A 95 24.58 -9.90 3.45
N VAL A 96 23.77 -9.59 2.46
CA VAL A 96 22.36 -9.23 2.65
C VAL A 96 21.52 -10.16 1.82
N TYR A 97 20.45 -10.70 2.40
CA TYR A 97 19.50 -11.54 1.69
C TYR A 97 18.08 -11.31 2.19
N THR A 98 17.12 -11.71 1.38
CA THR A 98 15.69 -11.77 1.75
C THR A 98 15.30 -13.18 2.17
N VAL A 99 14.44 -13.31 3.18
CA VAL A 99 14.00 -14.60 3.71
C VAL A 99 12.50 -14.59 3.98
N ALA A 100 11.83 -15.72 3.71
CA ALA A 100 10.41 -15.89 3.97
C ALA A 100 10.12 -17.31 4.50
N GLU A 101 8.85 -17.59 4.82
CA GLU A 101 8.41 -18.93 5.19
C GLU A 101 8.64 -19.94 4.05
N ARG A 102 8.29 -19.55 2.83
CA ARG A 102 8.37 -20.38 1.62
C ARG A 102 9.10 -19.66 0.51
N ARG A 103 9.78 -20.44 -0.34
CA ARG A 103 10.49 -19.91 -1.50
C ARG A 103 9.56 -19.71 -2.70
N GLN A 104 8.65 -18.75 -2.56
CA GLN A 104 7.67 -18.36 -3.56
C GLN A 104 7.59 -16.83 -3.64
N PRO A 105 7.16 -16.24 -4.77
CA PRO A 105 6.99 -14.80 -4.87
C PRO A 105 6.08 -14.26 -3.75
N VAL A 106 6.56 -13.24 -3.06
CA VAL A 106 5.84 -12.51 -2.01
C VAL A 106 5.53 -11.11 -2.51
N ALA A 107 4.33 -10.61 -2.24
CA ALA A 107 3.92 -9.27 -2.62
C ALA A 107 4.61 -8.22 -1.74
N LEU A 108 5.20 -7.22 -2.37
CA LEU A 108 5.45 -5.93 -1.75
C LEU A 108 4.33 -4.95 -2.13
N THR A 109 4.09 -3.95 -1.28
CA THR A 109 3.10 -2.90 -1.52
C THR A 109 3.32 -2.20 -2.86
N GLY A 110 2.23 -1.76 -3.49
CA GLY A 110 2.24 -1.30 -4.89
C GLY A 110 2.22 -2.45 -5.91
N GLY A 111 2.19 -3.70 -5.44
CA GLY A 111 2.06 -4.87 -6.30
C GLY A 111 3.36 -5.30 -6.95
N LEU A 112 4.51 -5.07 -6.31
CA LEU A 112 5.82 -5.56 -6.74
C LEU A 112 6.12 -6.93 -6.10
N PRO A 113 6.16 -8.03 -6.85
CA PRO A 113 6.47 -9.33 -6.30
C PRO A 113 7.99 -9.57 -6.23
N VAL A 114 8.44 -10.16 -5.13
CA VAL A 114 9.85 -10.49 -4.87
C VAL A 114 9.99 -11.97 -4.56
N LEU A 115 10.97 -12.62 -5.16
CA LEU A 115 11.35 -13.98 -4.80
C LEU A 115 12.35 -13.94 -3.62
N PRO A 116 12.04 -14.53 -2.46
CA PRO A 116 12.98 -14.62 -1.37
C PRO A 116 14.20 -15.46 -1.77
N HIS A 117 15.37 -15.06 -1.31
CA HIS A 117 16.59 -15.83 -1.49
C HIS A 117 16.48 -17.17 -0.75
N HIS A 118 16.11 -17.11 0.54
CA HIS A 118 16.12 -18.25 1.44
C HIS A 118 14.75 -18.46 2.11
N THR A 119 14.54 -19.66 2.66
CA THR A 119 13.47 -19.92 3.62
C THR A 119 13.98 -19.90 5.06
N PHE A 120 13.09 -19.72 6.03
CA PHE A 120 13.41 -19.84 7.46
C PHE A 120 14.14 -21.16 7.80
N ASP A 121 13.73 -22.27 7.19
CA ASP A 121 14.36 -23.59 7.37
C ASP A 121 15.77 -23.63 6.79
N THR A 122 15.98 -23.10 5.58
CA THR A 122 17.32 -23.07 4.97
C THR A 122 18.30 -22.24 5.79
N VAL A 123 17.86 -21.09 6.32
CA VAL A 123 18.69 -20.26 7.21
C VAL A 123 18.97 -20.96 8.54
N THR A 124 18.01 -21.72 9.07
CA THR A 124 18.19 -22.46 10.32
C THR A 124 19.16 -23.62 10.16
N ALA A 125 19.17 -24.26 8.99
CA ALA A 125 20.01 -25.40 8.68
C ALA A 125 21.46 -25.03 8.33
N ASP A 126 21.69 -23.85 7.75
CA ASP A 126 23.02 -23.41 7.32
C ASP A 126 23.62 -22.34 8.26
N PRO A 127 24.67 -22.67 9.03
CA PRO A 127 25.36 -21.70 9.88
C PRO A 127 25.91 -20.48 9.15
N ALA A 128 26.28 -20.60 7.86
CA ALA A 128 26.79 -19.50 7.06
C ALA A 128 25.72 -18.47 6.69
N LEU A 129 24.44 -18.83 6.86
CA LEU A 129 23.30 -17.94 6.68
C LEU A 129 22.80 -17.34 7.99
N ARG A 130 23.37 -17.71 9.15
CA ARG A 130 22.89 -17.20 10.45
C ARG A 130 22.96 -15.66 10.48
N PRO A 131 21.85 -14.95 10.72
CA PRO A 131 21.85 -13.50 10.72
C PRO A 131 22.53 -12.91 11.97
N ASP A 132 23.29 -11.84 11.76
CA ASP A 132 23.75 -10.92 12.80
C ASP A 132 22.72 -9.78 13.01
N VAL A 133 21.98 -9.45 11.95
CA VAL A 133 20.88 -8.49 11.92
C VAL A 133 19.66 -9.10 11.21
N VAL A 134 18.49 -8.93 11.79
CA VAL A 134 17.20 -9.20 11.14
C VAL A 134 16.44 -7.90 10.95
N VAL A 135 16.09 -7.57 9.71
CA VAL A 135 15.24 -6.43 9.36
C VAL A 135 13.80 -6.92 9.23
N VAL A 136 12.88 -6.28 9.96
CA VAL A 136 11.45 -6.62 10.02
C VAL A 136 10.63 -5.45 9.49
N PRO A 137 10.08 -5.52 8.26
CA PRO A 137 9.29 -4.46 7.66
C PRO A 137 7.87 -4.41 8.24
N ALA A 138 7.10 -3.37 7.91
CA ALA A 138 5.66 -3.41 8.08
C ALA A 138 5.02 -4.48 7.17
N LEU A 139 4.05 -5.20 7.75
CA LEU A 139 3.27 -6.23 7.07
C LEU A 139 1.80 -5.79 6.96
N ALA A 140 1.07 -6.36 6.00
CA ALA A 140 -0.37 -6.10 5.87
C ALA A 140 -1.16 -6.61 7.10
N GLU A 141 -0.84 -7.84 7.55
CA GLU A 141 -1.49 -8.49 8.70
C GLU A 141 -0.46 -8.95 9.75
N PRO A 142 0.23 -8.02 10.44
CA PRO A 142 1.40 -8.33 11.27
C PRO A 142 1.12 -9.24 12.49
N ALA A 143 -0.14 -9.35 12.91
CA ALA A 143 -0.59 -10.22 14.00
C ALA A 143 -1.53 -11.34 13.51
N GLY A 144 -1.69 -11.50 12.19
CA GLY A 144 -2.50 -12.56 11.60
C GLY A 144 -1.88 -13.94 11.77
N ASP A 145 -2.69 -14.98 11.65
CA ASP A 145 -2.27 -16.37 11.82
C ASP A 145 -1.26 -16.80 10.75
N ALA A 146 -1.39 -16.28 9.53
CA ALA A 146 -0.46 -16.54 8.42
C ALA A 146 0.97 -16.03 8.72
N GLU A 147 1.14 -15.07 9.64
CA GLU A 147 2.44 -14.54 10.04
C GLU A 147 3.01 -15.19 11.30
N LEU A 148 2.34 -16.19 11.87
CA LEU A 148 2.85 -16.90 13.05
C LEU A 148 4.25 -17.50 12.80
N PRO A 149 4.55 -18.20 11.69
CA PRO A 149 5.88 -18.73 11.43
C PRO A 149 6.97 -17.65 11.38
N LEU A 150 6.67 -16.50 10.77
CA LEU A 150 7.58 -15.35 10.74
C LEU A 150 7.85 -14.81 12.15
N ARG A 151 6.79 -14.58 12.95
CA ARG A 151 6.91 -14.08 14.32
C ARG A 151 7.74 -15.03 15.20
N GLU A 152 7.52 -16.33 15.09
CA GLU A 152 8.27 -17.34 15.83
C GLU A 152 9.75 -17.37 15.42
N TRP A 153 10.02 -17.31 14.11
CA TRP A 153 11.38 -17.28 13.58
C TRP A 153 12.14 -16.02 14.04
N VAL A 154 11.53 -14.83 13.95
CA VAL A 154 12.12 -13.58 14.43
C VAL A 154 12.36 -13.63 15.95
N ALA A 155 11.40 -14.13 16.73
CA ALA A 155 11.57 -14.29 18.17
C ALA A 155 12.70 -15.28 18.51
N GLN A 156 12.89 -16.33 17.71
CA GLN A 156 14.01 -17.25 17.86
C GLN A 156 15.35 -16.57 17.57
N GLN A 157 15.45 -15.76 16.51
CA GLN A 157 16.68 -15.01 16.22
C GLN A 157 17.00 -14.01 17.34
N ALA A 158 15.98 -13.30 17.86
CA ALA A 158 16.14 -12.38 18.98
C ALA A 158 16.65 -13.09 20.25
N ARG A 159 16.10 -14.26 20.59
CA ARG A 159 16.59 -15.08 21.73
C ARG A 159 18.03 -15.55 21.58
N ARG A 160 18.53 -15.67 20.35
CA ARG A 160 19.93 -16.02 20.05
C ARG A 160 20.89 -14.83 20.13
N GLY A 161 20.39 -13.63 20.45
CA GLY A 161 21.19 -12.41 20.55
C GLY A 161 21.35 -11.65 19.23
N THR A 162 20.60 -12.03 18.19
CA THR A 162 20.59 -11.32 16.90
C THR A 162 20.04 -9.91 17.08
N ARG A 163 20.66 -8.92 16.44
CA ARG A 163 20.12 -7.55 16.43
C ARG A 163 18.86 -7.50 15.57
N ILE A 164 17.83 -6.81 16.02
CA ILE A 164 16.57 -6.71 15.28
C ILE A 164 16.31 -5.25 14.91
N LEU A 165 16.05 -4.98 13.63
CA LEU A 165 15.64 -3.68 13.11
C LEU A 165 14.17 -3.76 12.67
N GLY A 166 13.24 -3.29 13.49
CA GLY A 166 11.84 -3.14 13.13
C GLY A 166 11.58 -1.81 12.42
N VAL A 167 11.19 -1.85 11.15
CA VAL A 167 10.99 -0.65 10.33
C VAL A 167 9.51 -0.28 10.27
N CYS A 168 9.16 1.00 10.43
CA CYS A 168 7.79 1.50 10.32
C CYS A 168 6.83 0.72 11.25
N SER A 169 5.82 0.05 10.70
CA SER A 169 4.89 -0.79 11.46
C SER A 169 5.40 -2.21 11.71
N GLY A 170 6.63 -2.54 11.32
CA GLY A 170 7.32 -3.77 11.70
C GLY A 170 7.48 -3.92 13.22
N ALA A 171 7.48 -2.81 13.96
CA ALA A 171 7.37 -2.83 15.42
C ALA A 171 6.09 -3.54 15.93
N HIS A 172 5.00 -3.58 15.15
CA HIS A 172 3.82 -4.39 15.47
C HIS A 172 4.16 -5.89 15.44
N VAL A 173 4.91 -6.36 14.44
CA VAL A 173 5.35 -7.75 14.36
C VAL A 173 6.17 -8.11 15.61
N LEU A 174 7.09 -7.22 16.00
CA LEU A 174 7.92 -7.41 17.19
C LEU A 174 7.10 -7.42 18.49
N ALA A 175 6.12 -6.53 18.61
CA ALA A 175 5.20 -6.50 19.75
C ALA A 175 4.35 -7.77 19.84
N ALA A 176 3.77 -8.19 18.71
CA ALA A 176 2.98 -9.42 18.58
C ALA A 176 3.81 -10.70 18.83
N ALA A 177 5.13 -10.63 18.69
CA ALA A 177 6.07 -11.69 19.03
C ALA A 177 6.57 -11.62 20.48
N GLY A 178 6.11 -10.64 21.28
CA GLY A 178 6.53 -10.41 22.67
C GLY A 178 7.95 -9.83 22.83
N ILE A 179 8.60 -9.44 21.74
CA ILE A 179 10.01 -8.98 21.74
C ILE A 179 10.14 -7.60 22.41
N LEU A 180 9.08 -6.79 22.35
CA LEU A 180 9.07 -5.41 22.86
C LEU A 180 8.59 -5.28 24.32
N ASN A 181 8.23 -6.38 24.99
CA ASN A 181 7.77 -6.34 26.38
C ASN A 181 8.87 -5.77 27.29
N GLY A 182 8.56 -4.70 28.01
CA GLY A 182 9.49 -3.99 28.89
C GLY A 182 10.53 -3.12 28.16
N ARG A 183 10.41 -2.93 26.84
CA ARG A 183 11.36 -2.13 26.04
C ARG A 183 10.79 -0.80 25.60
N THR A 184 11.66 0.14 25.31
CA THR A 184 11.30 1.39 24.64
C THR A 184 11.31 1.19 23.12
N ALA A 185 10.26 1.63 22.44
CA ALA A 185 10.10 1.45 21.00
C ALA A 185 9.40 2.65 20.35
N THR A 186 9.64 2.85 19.06
CA THR A 186 8.89 3.76 18.19
C THR A 186 8.25 2.96 17.05
N SER A 187 7.37 3.59 16.28
CA SER A 187 6.76 3.02 15.08
C SER A 187 6.21 4.14 14.20
N PHE A 188 5.59 3.79 13.08
CA PHE A 188 4.88 4.72 12.22
C PHE A 188 3.84 5.54 13.01
N TRP A 189 3.89 6.86 12.87
CA TRP A 189 3.12 7.80 13.69
C TRP A 189 1.61 7.49 13.74
N PHE A 190 1.04 7.01 12.64
CA PHE A 190 -0.38 6.66 12.56
C PHE A 190 -0.75 5.42 13.40
N ARG A 191 0.23 4.56 13.72
CA ARG A 191 0.03 3.27 14.37
C ARG A 191 0.43 3.26 15.84
N VAL A 192 1.33 4.16 16.28
CA VAL A 192 1.81 4.20 17.66
C VAL A 192 0.67 4.22 18.69
N GLY A 193 -0.36 5.04 18.50
CA GLY A 193 -1.49 5.11 19.44
C GLY A 193 -2.33 3.82 19.53
N ALA A 194 -2.41 3.04 18.45
CA ALA A 194 -3.06 1.73 18.46
C ALA A 194 -2.17 0.67 19.11
N LEU A 195 -0.87 0.70 18.82
CA LEU A 195 0.13 -0.19 19.40
C LEU A 195 0.24 -0.03 20.91
N GLN A 196 0.22 1.21 21.41
CA GLN A 196 0.23 1.49 22.84
C GLN A 196 -0.96 0.88 23.58
N LYS A 197 -2.14 0.82 22.93
CA LYS A 197 -3.34 0.19 23.52
C LYS A 197 -3.28 -1.33 23.48
N ALA A 198 -2.78 -1.89 22.37
CA ALA A 198 -2.73 -3.34 22.16
C ALA A 198 -1.57 -4.02 22.90
N TYR A 199 -0.44 -3.31 23.06
CA TYR A 199 0.80 -3.81 23.66
C TYR A 199 1.32 -2.81 24.70
N PRO A 200 0.64 -2.71 25.86
CA PRO A 200 0.95 -1.71 26.89
C PRO A 200 2.26 -1.99 27.64
N ASP A 201 2.81 -3.20 27.55
CA ASP A 201 4.06 -3.57 28.21
C ASP A 201 5.30 -2.93 27.54
N ALA A 202 5.16 -2.41 26.32
CA ALA A 202 6.20 -1.64 25.65
C ALA A 202 6.03 -0.13 25.92
N THR A 203 7.15 0.58 26.12
CA THR A 203 7.16 2.04 26.25
C THR A 203 7.24 2.67 24.86
N TRP A 204 6.09 3.07 24.32
CA TRP A 204 6.01 3.69 23.00
C TRP A 204 6.35 5.18 23.03
N VAL A 205 7.30 5.60 22.20
CA VAL A 205 7.68 7.01 22.05
C VAL A 205 7.39 7.52 20.63
N THR A 206 7.22 8.84 20.50
CA THR A 206 6.93 9.51 19.22
C THR A 206 7.84 10.72 19.02
N GLY A 207 8.10 11.04 17.74
CA GLY A 207 8.98 12.15 17.36
C GLY A 207 10.46 11.77 17.28
N GLU A 208 10.76 10.47 17.22
CA GLU A 208 12.11 9.93 17.01
C GLU A 208 12.11 9.06 15.76
N ARG A 209 13.05 9.30 14.83
CA ARG A 209 13.30 8.52 13.61
C ARG A 209 13.61 7.07 13.94
N TYR A 210 14.37 6.83 15.01
CA TYR A 210 14.56 5.49 15.55
C TYR A 210 14.78 5.53 17.05
N VAL A 211 14.54 4.39 17.69
CA VAL A 211 14.82 4.12 19.09
C VAL A 211 15.61 2.82 19.16
N GLN A 212 16.70 2.83 19.90
CA GLN A 212 17.51 1.64 20.16
C GLN A 212 17.47 1.30 21.66
N ASP A 213 16.94 0.12 21.97
CA ASP A 213 16.88 -0.47 23.31
C ASP A 213 17.61 -1.82 23.28
N GLY A 214 18.90 -1.78 23.65
CA GLY A 214 19.79 -2.94 23.58
C GLY A 214 19.92 -3.46 22.13
N PRO A 215 19.67 -4.76 21.86
CA PRO A 215 19.81 -5.34 20.53
C PRO A 215 18.62 -5.00 19.60
N ILE A 216 17.58 -4.32 20.09
CA ILE A 216 16.38 -4.01 19.32
C ILE A 216 16.42 -2.54 18.91
N THR A 217 16.33 -2.29 17.61
CA THR A 217 16.13 -0.96 17.03
C THR A 217 14.77 -0.93 16.35
N THR A 218 13.96 0.07 16.64
CA THR A 218 12.68 0.32 15.96
C THR A 218 12.73 1.69 15.30
N THR A 219 12.15 1.85 14.11
CA THR A 219 12.11 3.13 13.41
C THR A 219 10.70 3.69 13.35
N ALA A 220 10.59 5.00 13.16
CA ALA A 220 9.36 5.63 12.69
C ALA A 220 9.03 5.16 11.26
N GLY A 221 8.21 5.92 10.55
CA GLY A 221 7.67 5.60 9.23
C GLY A 221 8.70 5.29 8.17
N VAL A 222 8.16 4.93 7.02
CA VAL A 222 8.79 4.16 5.95
C VAL A 222 10.26 4.49 5.68
N THR A 223 10.60 5.76 5.43
CA THR A 223 11.98 6.11 5.04
C THR A 223 12.94 6.22 6.23
N SER A 224 12.45 6.20 7.48
CA SER A 224 13.29 6.13 8.68
C SER A 224 14.05 4.80 8.80
N GLY A 225 13.63 3.76 8.06
CA GLY A 225 14.37 2.51 7.91
C GLY A 225 15.79 2.70 7.38
N VAL A 226 16.00 3.68 6.49
CA VAL A 226 17.33 4.06 5.98
C VAL A 226 18.23 4.52 7.12
N ILE A 227 17.71 5.40 7.98
CA ILE A 227 18.47 5.99 9.09
C ILE A 227 18.77 4.94 10.17
N GLY A 228 17.80 4.07 10.48
CA GLY A 228 18.01 2.94 11.39
C GLY A 228 19.06 1.95 10.85
N ALA A 229 19.06 1.67 9.55
CA ALA A 229 20.07 0.82 8.92
C ALA A 229 21.46 1.47 8.96
N LEU A 230 21.58 2.77 8.64
CA LEU A 230 22.84 3.51 8.71
C LEU A 230 23.43 3.51 10.13
N ARG A 231 22.58 3.63 11.16
CA ARG A 231 23.01 3.50 12.56
C ARG A 231 23.59 2.11 12.86
N LEU A 232 23.01 1.05 12.33
CA LEU A 232 23.56 -0.31 12.50
C LEU A 232 24.83 -0.51 11.68
N VAL A 233 24.93 0.07 10.49
CA VAL A 233 26.18 0.09 9.71
C VAL A 233 27.30 0.77 10.51
N GLU A 234 27.03 1.93 11.12
CA GLU A 234 28.00 2.64 11.96
C GLU A 234 28.53 1.75 13.10
N GLN A 235 27.63 1.03 13.77
CA GLN A 235 27.97 0.15 14.89
C GLN A 235 28.73 -1.11 14.49
N LEU A 236 28.49 -1.62 13.28
CA LEU A 236 28.95 -2.94 12.84
C LEU A 236 30.13 -2.88 11.87
N ALA A 237 30.18 -1.86 11.01
CA ALA A 237 31.22 -1.65 10.00
C ALA A 237 32.01 -0.34 10.22
N GLY A 238 31.63 0.47 11.21
CA GLY A 238 32.33 1.68 11.62
C GLY A 238 31.79 2.97 10.99
N PRO A 239 32.13 4.14 11.57
CA PRO A 239 31.57 5.43 11.18
C PRO A 239 31.94 5.86 9.76
N ALA A 240 33.16 5.57 9.31
CA ALA A 240 33.60 5.93 7.95
C ALA A 240 32.73 5.27 6.87
N GLU A 241 32.31 4.02 7.11
CA GLU A 241 31.48 3.29 6.15
C GLU A 241 30.03 3.77 6.18
N ALA A 242 29.50 4.10 7.37
CA ALA A 242 28.18 4.73 7.49
C ALA A 242 28.12 6.10 6.79
N GLU A 243 29.14 6.95 6.97
CA GLU A 243 29.22 8.26 6.30
C GLU A 243 29.31 8.12 4.77
N ARG A 244 30.11 7.16 4.28
CA ARG A 244 30.22 6.87 2.84
C ARG A 244 28.86 6.45 2.27
N ILE A 245 28.20 5.47 2.87
CA ILE A 245 26.89 4.99 2.39
C ILE A 245 25.83 6.08 2.50
N GLY A 246 25.80 6.82 3.61
CA GLY A 246 24.82 7.90 3.79
C GLY A 246 24.99 9.03 2.77
N SER A 247 26.22 9.35 2.38
CA SER A 247 26.52 10.27 1.28
C SER A 247 25.99 9.75 -0.06
N GLU A 248 26.17 8.46 -0.36
CA GLU A 248 25.70 7.86 -1.62
C GLU A 248 24.18 7.71 -1.70
N VAL A 249 23.52 7.38 -0.58
CA VAL A 249 22.05 7.34 -0.50
C VAL A 249 21.47 8.76 -0.57
N SER A 250 22.25 9.76 -0.16
CA SER A 250 21.89 11.19 -0.22
C SER A 250 20.56 11.47 0.47
N TYR A 251 20.33 10.86 1.65
CA TYR A 251 19.10 11.09 2.39
C TYR A 251 19.01 12.56 2.85
N PRO A 252 17.92 13.30 2.55
CA PRO A 252 17.85 14.73 2.83
C PRO A 252 17.96 15.05 4.32
N GLY A 253 18.93 15.92 4.65
CA GLY A 253 19.16 16.40 6.02
C GLY A 253 19.74 15.35 6.97
N TRP A 254 20.20 14.20 6.47
CA TRP A 254 20.90 13.21 7.28
C TRP A 254 22.36 13.60 7.50
N SER A 255 22.87 13.30 8.69
CA SER A 255 24.30 13.26 9.02
C SER A 255 24.50 12.28 10.18
N MET A 256 25.71 11.73 10.34
CA MET A 256 26.00 10.81 11.45
C MET A 256 25.75 11.41 12.83
N SER A 257 26.09 12.69 13.03
CA SER A 257 25.87 13.41 14.29
C SER A 257 24.53 14.15 14.34
N GLY A 258 23.67 13.93 13.34
CA GLY A 258 22.37 14.55 13.22
C GLY A 258 21.40 14.10 14.31
N THR A 259 20.36 14.90 14.51
CA THR A 259 19.30 14.56 15.46
C THR A 259 18.47 13.37 14.97
N THR A 260 18.06 12.52 15.89
CA THR A 260 17.02 11.51 15.64
C THR A 260 15.62 12.09 15.65
N ALA A 261 15.44 13.36 16.05
CA ALA A 261 14.13 13.97 16.11
C ALA A 261 13.44 14.02 14.73
N ILE A 262 12.14 13.73 14.72
CA ILE A 262 11.26 13.90 13.56
C ILE A 262 9.95 14.58 13.98
N GLY A 263 9.28 15.23 13.01
CA GLY A 263 8.01 15.88 13.24
C GLY A 263 6.96 14.92 13.83
N ARG A 264 6.27 15.35 14.89
CA ARG A 264 5.13 14.59 15.44
C ARG A 264 3.90 14.81 14.57
N HIS A 265 3.71 13.92 13.61
CA HIS A 265 2.58 13.98 12.69
C HIS A 265 1.26 13.57 13.34
N ARG A 266 0.17 14.18 12.84
CA ARG A 266 -1.23 13.86 13.17
C ARG A 266 -2.05 13.98 11.90
N LEU A 267 -3.20 13.30 11.86
CA LEU A 267 -4.16 13.51 10.79
C LEU A 267 -4.67 14.97 10.81
N ALA A 268 -4.70 15.59 9.65
CA ALA A 268 -5.16 16.94 9.42
C ALA A 268 -5.98 17.02 8.13
N ILE A 269 -6.68 18.14 7.92
CA ILE A 269 -7.44 18.39 6.68
C ILE A 269 -6.54 18.33 5.44
N GLY A 270 -5.27 18.70 5.58
CA GLY A 270 -4.26 18.56 4.51
C GLY A 270 -3.96 17.12 4.09
N ASP A 271 -4.45 16.10 4.82
CA ASP A 271 -4.32 14.69 4.47
C ASP A 271 -5.54 14.13 3.72
N LEU A 272 -6.53 14.98 3.42
CA LEU A 272 -7.68 14.59 2.61
C LEU A 272 -7.30 13.94 1.26
N PRO A 273 -6.23 14.36 0.55
CA PRO A 273 -5.80 13.67 -0.66
C PRO A 273 -5.60 12.16 -0.50
N TYR A 274 -5.00 11.71 0.61
CA TYR A 274 -4.83 10.29 0.91
C TYR A 274 -6.17 9.57 1.01
N ALA A 275 -7.10 10.11 1.80
CA ALA A 275 -8.42 9.52 2.00
C ALA A 275 -9.25 9.52 0.71
N LEU A 276 -9.21 10.62 -0.06
CA LEU A 276 -9.93 10.78 -1.31
C LEU A 276 -9.42 9.81 -2.39
N ASN A 277 -8.11 9.72 -2.60
CA ASN A 277 -7.53 8.80 -3.57
C ASN A 277 -7.83 7.34 -3.20
N ALA A 278 -7.77 6.99 -1.92
CA ALA A 278 -8.09 5.63 -1.47
C ALA A 278 -9.58 5.29 -1.61
N ALA A 279 -10.48 6.23 -1.29
CA ALA A 279 -11.93 6.02 -1.31
C ALA A 279 -12.56 6.12 -2.71
N PHE A 280 -11.91 6.83 -3.65
CA PHE A 280 -12.42 7.04 -5.00
C PHE A 280 -11.37 6.65 -6.07
N PRO A 281 -11.04 5.35 -6.20
CA PRO A 281 -9.99 4.90 -7.13
C PRO A 281 -10.42 4.90 -8.60
N TRP A 282 -11.70 5.09 -8.91
CA TRP A 282 -12.22 4.98 -10.27
C TRP A 282 -11.62 6.02 -11.21
N GLY A 283 -11.16 5.58 -12.39
CA GLY A 283 -10.54 6.45 -13.39
C GLY A 283 -9.13 6.94 -13.04
N ARG A 284 -8.46 6.34 -12.02
CA ARG A 284 -7.05 6.59 -11.78
C ARG A 284 -6.17 5.91 -12.84
N PRO A 285 -5.02 6.50 -13.20
CA PRO A 285 -4.15 5.93 -14.22
C PRO A 285 -3.51 4.61 -13.74
N THR A 286 -3.22 3.73 -14.69
CA THR A 286 -2.36 2.56 -14.53
C THR A 286 -0.98 2.88 -15.10
N ILE A 287 0.02 2.91 -14.23
CA ILE A 287 1.42 3.13 -14.56
C ILE A 287 2.11 1.77 -14.69
N GLY A 288 2.66 1.48 -15.87
CA GLY A 288 3.64 0.41 -16.00
C GLY A 288 4.94 0.88 -15.38
N VAL A 289 5.47 0.12 -14.42
CA VAL A 289 6.79 0.35 -13.84
C VAL A 289 7.76 -0.62 -14.51
N GLY A 290 8.57 -0.09 -15.42
CA GLY A 290 9.57 -0.84 -16.16
C GLY A 290 10.76 -1.21 -15.27
N LEU A 291 11.03 -2.50 -15.13
CA LEU A 291 12.14 -3.02 -14.34
C LEU A 291 13.26 -3.49 -15.27
N VAL A 292 14.48 -3.03 -14.99
CA VAL A 292 15.71 -3.40 -15.69
C VAL A 292 16.71 -3.99 -14.69
N ASP A 293 17.63 -4.83 -15.16
CA ASP A 293 18.69 -5.36 -14.28
C ASP A 293 19.53 -4.21 -13.71
N GLU A 294 20.11 -4.45 -12.53
CA GLU A 294 21.00 -3.50 -11.84
C GLU A 294 20.31 -2.18 -11.45
N VAL A 295 18.97 -2.12 -11.55
CA VAL A 295 18.18 -1.02 -10.99
C VAL A 295 18.37 -0.99 -9.47
N GLY A 296 18.50 0.22 -8.91
CA GLY A 296 18.62 0.38 -7.46
C GLY A 296 17.31 0.10 -6.74
N GLU A 297 17.41 -0.49 -5.57
CA GLU A 297 16.28 -0.94 -4.76
C GLU A 297 15.45 0.27 -4.27
N THR A 298 16.09 1.38 -3.91
CA THR A 298 15.42 2.60 -3.46
C THR A 298 14.63 3.27 -4.58
N GLU A 299 15.18 3.34 -5.80
CA GLU A 299 14.48 3.91 -6.95
C GLU A 299 13.24 3.08 -7.33
N VAL A 300 13.36 1.75 -7.31
CA VAL A 300 12.22 0.84 -7.50
C VAL A 300 11.19 1.02 -6.39
N ALA A 301 11.64 1.01 -5.13
CA ALA A 301 10.76 1.16 -3.98
C ALA A 301 9.97 2.47 -4.03
N ALA A 302 10.64 3.58 -4.38
CA ALA A 302 10.02 4.89 -4.52
C ALA A 302 8.85 4.87 -5.52
N ALA A 303 9.01 4.23 -6.68
CA ALA A 303 7.95 4.15 -7.69
C ALA A 303 6.70 3.43 -7.17
N PHE A 304 6.87 2.24 -6.57
CA PHE A 304 5.73 1.46 -6.06
C PHE A 304 5.11 2.06 -4.80
N GLU A 305 5.93 2.62 -3.92
CA GLU A 305 5.47 3.25 -2.69
C GLU A 305 4.69 4.53 -3.01
N LEU A 306 5.28 5.45 -3.76
CA LEU A 306 4.72 6.78 -3.95
C LEU A 306 3.57 6.81 -4.94
N TYR A 307 3.61 6.08 -6.06
CA TYR A 307 2.50 6.11 -7.02
C TYR A 307 1.27 5.34 -6.54
N SER A 308 1.47 4.24 -5.82
CA SER A 308 0.38 3.31 -5.46
C SER A 308 0.22 3.11 -3.96
N ALA A 309 1.24 2.62 -3.25
CA ALA A 309 1.07 2.16 -1.86
C ALA A 309 0.61 3.28 -0.92
N THR A 310 1.29 4.42 -0.95
CA THR A 310 1.02 5.54 -0.05
C THR A 310 -0.01 6.50 -0.64
N SER A 311 0.16 6.96 -1.89
CA SER A 311 -0.71 8.00 -2.44
C SER A 311 -2.04 7.49 -2.97
N SER A 312 -2.09 6.22 -3.39
CA SER A 312 -3.19 5.64 -4.16
C SER A 312 -3.55 6.44 -5.44
N ALA A 313 -2.67 7.32 -5.90
CA ALA A 313 -2.92 8.22 -7.01
C ALA A 313 -3.00 7.49 -8.35
N ALA A 314 -2.28 6.38 -8.46
CA ALA A 314 -2.24 5.47 -9.61
C ALA A 314 -2.28 4.01 -9.15
N ARG A 315 -2.55 3.11 -10.10
CA ARG A 315 -2.24 1.68 -9.98
C ARG A 315 -0.89 1.44 -10.64
N THR A 316 -0.03 0.64 -10.02
CA THR A 316 1.26 0.24 -10.61
C THR A 316 1.21 -1.20 -11.13
N VAL A 317 1.93 -1.46 -12.23
CA VAL A 317 2.12 -2.80 -12.79
C VAL A 317 3.61 -3.02 -13.06
N PRO A 318 4.29 -3.96 -12.38
CA PRO A 318 5.69 -4.25 -12.67
C PRO A 318 5.80 -4.92 -14.05
N LEU A 319 6.59 -4.35 -14.95
CA LEU A 319 6.79 -4.84 -16.31
C LEU A 319 8.28 -5.00 -16.60
N ALA A 320 8.66 -6.07 -17.28
CA ALA A 320 10.02 -6.22 -17.80
C ALA A 320 10.05 -7.02 -19.10
N GLY A 321 11.15 -6.91 -19.85
CA GLY A 321 11.40 -7.73 -21.04
C GLY A 321 11.79 -9.18 -20.76
N ARG A 322 11.67 -9.65 -19.51
CA ARG A 322 12.20 -10.92 -19.00
C ARG A 322 11.39 -11.42 -17.81
N ARG A 323 11.58 -12.70 -17.45
CA ARG A 323 10.81 -13.38 -16.40
C ARG A 323 11.15 -12.95 -14.96
N TRP A 324 12.37 -12.48 -14.75
CA TRP A 324 12.80 -11.90 -13.48
C TRP A 324 13.86 -10.83 -13.75
N VAL A 325 13.97 -9.89 -12.83
CA VAL A 325 14.97 -8.82 -12.83
C VAL A 325 15.75 -8.93 -11.54
N THR A 326 17.07 -8.81 -11.61
CA THR A 326 17.92 -8.73 -10.44
C THR A 326 18.30 -7.27 -10.20
N THR A 327 17.96 -6.74 -9.03
CA THR A 327 18.37 -5.37 -8.64
C THR A 327 19.89 -5.30 -8.42
N ARG A 328 20.42 -4.09 -8.34
CA ARG A 328 21.87 -3.81 -8.18
C ARG A 328 22.56 -4.63 -7.10
N HIS A 329 21.86 -4.91 -6.01
CA HIS A 329 22.40 -5.63 -4.87
C HIS A 329 21.77 -7.02 -4.68
N GLY A 330 21.13 -7.56 -5.72
CA GLY A 330 20.77 -8.98 -5.80
C GLY A 330 19.32 -9.34 -5.50
N VAL A 331 18.42 -8.40 -5.18
CA VAL A 331 17.00 -8.71 -4.97
C VAL A 331 16.38 -9.20 -6.28
N VAL A 332 15.70 -10.34 -6.22
CA VAL A 332 15.03 -10.93 -7.39
C VAL A 332 13.58 -10.46 -7.46
N LEU A 333 13.29 -9.58 -8.41
CA LEU A 333 11.96 -9.06 -8.70
C LEU A 333 11.27 -9.95 -9.74
N ILE A 334 9.97 -10.18 -9.58
CA ILE A 334 9.15 -11.01 -10.48
C ILE A 334 8.09 -10.13 -11.16
N PRO A 335 8.46 -9.42 -12.25
CA PRO A 335 7.53 -8.62 -13.03
C PRO A 335 6.63 -9.46 -13.93
N GLN A 336 5.60 -8.82 -14.47
CA GLN A 336 4.90 -9.34 -15.65
C GLN A 336 5.78 -9.14 -16.89
N LEU A 337 5.74 -10.09 -17.81
CA LEU A 337 6.44 -9.94 -19.08
C LEU A 337 5.74 -8.86 -19.92
N ALA A 338 6.52 -7.95 -20.48
CA ALA A 338 6.05 -6.92 -21.41
C ALA A 338 5.79 -7.56 -22.78
N ASP A 339 4.58 -8.10 -22.98
CA ASP A 339 4.17 -8.84 -24.18
C ASP A 339 2.71 -8.51 -24.58
N GLY A 340 2.09 -9.35 -25.42
CA GLY A 340 0.71 -9.19 -25.88
C GLY A 340 -0.34 -9.25 -24.75
N ASP A 341 -0.05 -9.99 -23.69
CA ASP A 341 -0.99 -10.30 -22.60
C ASP A 341 -0.89 -9.30 -21.44
N SER A 342 0.10 -8.39 -21.47
CA SER A 342 0.24 -7.32 -20.49
C SER A 342 -1.01 -6.44 -20.42
N PRO A 343 -1.42 -5.99 -19.22
CA PRO A 343 -2.57 -5.11 -19.07
C PRO A 343 -2.34 -3.77 -19.78
N ALA A 344 -3.44 -3.13 -20.20
CA ALA A 344 -3.39 -1.75 -20.69
C ALA A 344 -2.84 -0.83 -19.60
N ILE A 345 -1.87 0.01 -19.98
CA ILE A 345 -1.27 1.03 -19.12
C ILE A 345 -1.38 2.39 -19.83
N ASP A 346 -1.43 3.46 -19.04
CA ASP A 346 -1.51 4.84 -19.55
C ASP A 346 -0.12 5.39 -19.89
N ARG A 347 0.91 4.96 -19.16
CA ARG A 347 2.31 5.34 -19.39
C ARG A 347 3.29 4.33 -18.79
N LEU A 348 4.50 4.29 -19.34
CA LEU A 348 5.59 3.47 -18.85
C LEU A 348 6.65 4.34 -18.16
N VAL A 349 6.88 4.09 -16.87
CA VAL A 349 7.90 4.75 -16.05
C VAL A 349 9.01 3.76 -15.75
N VAL A 350 10.26 4.11 -16.03
CA VAL A 350 11.42 3.23 -15.78
C VAL A 350 12.31 3.88 -14.72
N PRO A 351 12.15 3.55 -13.43
CA PRO A 351 12.95 4.14 -12.35
C PRO A 351 14.41 3.68 -12.42
N GLY A 352 15.31 4.53 -11.92
CA GLY A 352 16.74 4.23 -11.79
C GLY A 352 17.54 4.22 -13.10
N VAL A 353 16.89 4.55 -14.22
CA VAL A 353 17.54 4.68 -15.53
C VAL A 353 17.75 6.14 -15.88
N GLU A 354 18.99 6.51 -16.22
CA GLU A 354 19.36 7.88 -16.59
C GLU A 354 19.36 8.12 -18.11
N HIS A 355 19.65 7.07 -18.91
CA HIS A 355 19.72 7.16 -20.36
C HIS A 355 18.75 6.19 -21.03
N ALA A 356 18.08 6.64 -22.10
CA ALA A 356 17.06 5.84 -22.79
C ALA A 356 17.58 4.50 -23.35
N ASP A 357 18.87 4.41 -23.66
CA ASP A 357 19.52 3.20 -24.17
C ASP A 357 19.57 2.07 -23.11
N ASP A 358 19.50 2.42 -21.82
CA ASP A 358 19.59 1.47 -20.71
C ASP A 358 18.25 0.77 -20.39
N VAL A 359 17.13 1.23 -20.96
CA VAL A 359 15.79 0.64 -20.76
C VAL A 359 15.70 -0.79 -21.31
N GLY A 360 16.55 -1.12 -22.28
CA GLY A 360 16.60 -2.42 -22.93
C GLY A 360 15.58 -2.59 -24.07
N ARG A 361 16.05 -3.19 -25.17
CA ARG A 361 15.27 -3.28 -26.42
C ARG A 361 13.87 -3.91 -26.29
N PRO A 362 13.64 -4.99 -25.52
CA PRO A 362 12.32 -5.60 -25.45
C PRO A 362 11.27 -4.63 -24.91
N LEU A 363 11.60 -3.89 -23.85
CA LEU A 363 10.67 -2.97 -23.21
C LEU A 363 10.44 -1.72 -24.06
N THR A 364 11.51 -1.16 -24.67
CA THR A 364 11.41 -0.05 -25.63
C THR A 364 10.55 -0.42 -26.84
N ARG A 365 10.73 -1.61 -27.40
CA ARG A 365 9.94 -2.10 -28.54
C ARG A 365 8.48 -2.28 -28.15
N TRP A 366 8.22 -2.93 -27.02
CA TRP A 366 6.86 -3.14 -26.52
C TRP A 366 6.11 -1.82 -26.29
N ALA A 367 6.81 -0.82 -25.73
CA ALA A 367 6.25 0.52 -25.54
C ALA A 367 5.96 1.22 -26.87
N ALA A 368 6.88 1.14 -27.83
CA ALA A 368 6.71 1.74 -29.16
C ALA A 368 5.54 1.12 -29.93
N GLU A 369 5.38 -0.21 -29.89
CA GLU A 369 4.25 -0.92 -30.51
C GLU A 369 2.89 -0.51 -29.93
N ARG A 370 2.87 0.03 -28.70
CA ARG A 370 1.67 0.51 -28.01
C ARG A 370 1.54 2.03 -27.99
N HIS A 371 2.43 2.75 -28.70
CA HIS A 371 2.49 4.20 -28.70
C HIS A 371 2.58 4.82 -27.29
N LEU A 372 3.29 4.14 -26.38
CA LEU A 372 3.48 4.58 -25.01
C LEU A 372 4.71 5.48 -24.91
N THR A 373 4.58 6.56 -24.13
CA THR A 373 5.73 7.37 -23.71
C THR A 373 6.53 6.60 -22.66
N VAL A 374 7.84 6.47 -22.90
CA VAL A 374 8.80 5.96 -21.91
C VAL A 374 9.32 7.14 -21.11
N GLU A 375 9.09 7.10 -19.81
CA GLU A 375 9.43 8.19 -18.90
C GLU A 375 10.51 7.74 -17.92
N LEU A 376 11.54 8.56 -17.76
CA LEU A 376 12.73 8.28 -16.97
C LEU A 376 12.83 9.32 -15.85
N PRO A 377 12.22 9.09 -14.67
CA PRO A 377 12.20 10.10 -13.61
C PRO A 377 13.61 10.52 -13.19
N HIS A 378 14.57 9.60 -13.24
CA HIS A 378 15.95 9.81 -12.83
C HIS A 378 16.85 10.33 -13.96
N GLN A 379 16.32 10.61 -15.15
CA GLN A 379 17.09 11.23 -16.24
C GLN A 379 17.59 12.61 -15.81
N GLY A 380 18.91 12.82 -15.92
CA GLY A 380 19.56 14.08 -15.54
C GLY A 380 19.68 14.28 -14.02
N ARG A 381 19.51 13.21 -13.23
CA ARG A 381 19.74 13.25 -11.78
C ARG A 381 21.16 13.74 -11.47
N HIS A 382 21.27 14.58 -10.44
CA HIS A 382 22.55 15.05 -9.94
C HIS A 382 23.04 14.12 -8.81
N GLY A 383 24.36 13.93 -8.69
CA GLY A 383 24.97 12.94 -7.78
C GLY A 383 24.75 13.12 -6.28
N HIS A 384 23.94 14.10 -5.85
CA HIS A 384 23.56 14.35 -4.46
C HIS A 384 22.04 14.32 -4.23
N GLU A 385 21.26 13.91 -5.22
CA GLU A 385 19.82 13.77 -5.09
C GLU A 385 19.47 12.34 -4.65
N SER A 386 18.49 12.17 -3.76
CA SER A 386 18.03 10.83 -3.34
C SER A 386 17.27 10.13 -4.47
N GLY A 387 17.24 8.79 -4.44
CA GLY A 387 16.47 7.99 -5.41
C GLY A 387 14.95 8.23 -5.34
N ILE A 388 14.47 8.85 -4.26
CA ILE A 388 13.06 9.13 -3.99
C ILE A 388 12.60 10.45 -4.63
N ASP A 389 13.49 11.44 -4.68
CA ASP A 389 13.16 12.82 -5.06
C ASP A 389 12.53 12.94 -6.45
N PRO A 390 13.07 12.31 -7.52
CA PRO A 390 12.50 12.48 -8.86
C PRO A 390 11.12 11.85 -8.99
N VAL A 391 10.84 10.79 -8.24
CA VAL A 391 9.53 10.13 -8.21
C VAL A 391 8.49 11.01 -7.51
N LEU A 392 8.86 11.70 -6.43
CA LEU A 392 7.99 12.69 -5.77
C LEU A 392 7.68 13.87 -6.68
N ARG A 393 8.68 14.40 -7.40
CA ARG A 393 8.49 15.48 -8.39
C ARG A 393 7.56 15.04 -9.51
N ASP A 394 7.76 13.85 -10.05
CA ASP A 394 6.88 13.30 -11.08
C ASP A 394 5.45 13.07 -10.54
N LEU A 395 5.28 12.52 -9.33
CA LEU A 395 3.96 12.39 -8.69
C LEU A 395 3.25 13.75 -8.56
N ALA A 396 3.96 14.79 -8.12
CA ALA A 396 3.41 16.14 -8.00
C ALA A 396 2.95 16.68 -9.36
N SER A 397 3.80 16.55 -10.38
CA SER A 397 3.53 17.09 -11.72
C SER A 397 2.38 16.39 -12.45
N ARG A 398 2.20 15.08 -12.19
CA ARG A 398 1.24 14.22 -12.91
C ARG A 398 -0.07 14.01 -12.18
N ALA A 399 -0.04 14.01 -10.85
CA ALA A 399 -1.23 13.94 -10.02
C ALA A 399 -1.56 15.34 -9.48
N ASP A 400 -0.87 15.74 -8.43
CA ASP A 400 -0.98 17.05 -7.78
C ASP A 400 0.01 17.18 -6.60
N VAL A 401 0.31 18.43 -6.22
CA VAL A 401 1.23 18.78 -5.13
C VAL A 401 0.73 18.31 -3.77
N ALA A 402 -0.58 18.40 -3.49
CA ALA A 402 -1.13 17.99 -2.20
C ALA A 402 -0.97 16.48 -1.97
N THR A 403 -1.26 15.65 -2.97
CA THR A 403 -1.05 14.21 -2.98
C THR A 403 0.42 13.87 -2.75
N ALA A 404 1.35 14.52 -3.44
CA ALA A 404 2.78 14.30 -3.25
C ALA A 404 3.25 14.65 -1.83
N ARG A 405 2.79 15.78 -1.27
CA ARG A 405 3.09 16.18 0.11
C ARG A 405 2.49 15.24 1.14
N THR A 406 1.26 14.77 0.92
CA THR A 406 0.64 13.77 1.81
C THR A 406 1.39 12.45 1.72
N ALA A 407 1.78 11.99 0.52
CA ALA A 407 2.59 10.79 0.37
C ALA A 407 3.92 10.90 1.12
N ALA A 408 4.64 12.01 0.95
CA ALA A 408 5.90 12.24 1.66
C ALA A 408 5.73 12.29 3.19
N LYS A 409 4.64 12.88 3.69
CA LYS A 409 4.32 12.86 5.13
C LYS A 409 4.08 11.43 5.64
N PHE A 410 3.36 10.60 4.88
CA PHE A 410 3.06 9.22 5.27
C PHE A 410 4.28 8.30 5.14
N THR A 411 5.23 8.61 4.26
CA THR A 411 6.52 7.93 4.22
C THR A 411 7.54 8.53 5.19
N GLU A 412 7.23 9.64 5.86
CA GLU A 412 8.11 10.42 6.74
C GLU A 412 9.40 10.91 6.04
N TYR A 413 9.26 11.19 4.74
CA TYR A 413 10.31 11.69 3.88
C TYR A 413 10.34 13.24 3.87
N PRO A 414 11.49 13.89 4.15
CA PRO A 414 11.60 15.34 4.08
C PRO A 414 11.39 15.86 2.65
N VAL A 415 10.72 17.00 2.51
CA VAL A 415 10.45 17.60 1.19
C VAL A 415 10.79 19.09 1.11
N ASP A 416 11.39 19.65 2.16
CA ASP A 416 11.71 21.09 2.23
C ASP A 416 12.78 21.48 1.19
N HIS A 417 13.58 20.51 0.73
CA HIS A 417 14.56 20.69 -0.34
C HIS A 417 13.96 20.56 -1.75
N LEU A 418 12.69 20.13 -1.87
CA LEU A 418 12.05 19.87 -3.16
C LEU A 418 11.15 21.02 -3.61
N GLN A 419 11.32 21.39 -4.88
CA GLN A 419 10.30 22.12 -5.61
C GLN A 419 9.32 21.10 -6.24
N LEU A 420 8.07 21.16 -5.81
CA LEU A 420 6.99 20.31 -6.31
C LEU A 420 6.06 21.17 -7.16
N ASP A 421 6.13 20.97 -8.48
CA ASP A 421 5.30 21.68 -9.45
C ASP A 421 4.15 20.76 -9.94
N GLY A 422 2.98 21.33 -10.19
CA GLY A 422 1.79 20.59 -10.63
C GLY A 422 0.50 21.26 -10.19
N PRO A 423 -0.66 20.65 -10.44
CA PRO A 423 -1.92 21.09 -9.85
C PRO A 423 -1.83 21.10 -8.31
N ASP A 424 -2.47 22.06 -7.64
CA ASP A 424 -2.39 22.14 -6.17
C ASP A 424 -3.22 21.06 -5.45
N TRP A 425 -4.23 20.47 -6.11
CA TRP A 425 -5.26 19.65 -5.46
C TRP A 425 -5.74 18.46 -6.32
N PRO A 426 -6.08 17.30 -5.72
CA PRO A 426 -6.57 16.13 -6.44
C PRO A 426 -8.03 16.30 -6.90
N TRP A 427 -8.24 16.99 -8.02
CA TRP A 427 -9.58 17.28 -8.52
C TRP A 427 -10.38 16.04 -8.91
N ARG A 428 -9.72 15.01 -9.47
CA ARG A 428 -10.40 13.76 -9.88
C ARG A 428 -11.17 13.11 -8.73
N PRO A 429 -10.52 12.64 -7.63
CA PRO A 429 -11.26 12.00 -6.55
C PRO A 429 -12.17 12.99 -5.79
N THR A 430 -11.86 14.30 -5.81
CA THR A 430 -12.73 15.33 -5.22
C THR A 430 -14.07 15.44 -5.96
N VAL A 431 -14.04 15.48 -7.29
CA VAL A 431 -15.26 15.51 -8.11
C VAL A 431 -16.04 14.21 -7.94
N LEU A 432 -15.37 13.05 -7.92
CA LEU A 432 -16.02 11.77 -7.66
C LEU A 432 -16.72 11.73 -6.29
N PHE A 433 -16.07 12.26 -5.25
CA PHE A 433 -16.67 12.40 -3.93
C PHE A 433 -17.94 13.26 -3.96
N VAL A 434 -17.90 14.44 -4.61
CA VAL A 434 -19.06 15.34 -4.71
C VAL A 434 -20.21 14.68 -5.48
N VAL A 435 -19.91 14.02 -6.60
CA VAL A 435 -20.91 13.29 -7.40
C VAL A 435 -21.51 12.13 -6.59
N ALA A 436 -20.68 11.32 -5.92
CA ALA A 436 -21.14 10.23 -5.07
C ALA A 436 -22.03 10.72 -3.92
N LEU A 437 -21.68 11.85 -3.30
CA LEU A 437 -22.50 12.48 -2.27
C LEU A 437 -23.85 12.94 -2.83
N ALA A 438 -23.87 13.61 -3.99
CA ALA A 438 -25.09 14.07 -4.64
C ALA A 438 -26.01 12.90 -5.03
N LEU A 439 -25.46 11.82 -5.60
CA LEU A 439 -26.19 10.60 -5.96
C LEU A 439 -26.73 9.87 -4.71
N SER A 440 -25.97 9.86 -3.62
CA SER A 440 -26.41 9.29 -2.35
C SER A 440 -27.62 10.03 -1.78
N VAL A 441 -27.58 11.37 -1.78
CA VAL A 441 -28.71 12.22 -1.36
C VAL A 441 -29.92 12.02 -2.27
N ALA A 442 -29.73 12.00 -3.59
CA ALA A 442 -30.80 11.75 -4.55
C ALA A 442 -31.45 10.36 -4.33
N THR A 443 -30.65 9.33 -4.08
CA THR A 443 -31.13 7.98 -3.76
C THR A 443 -31.98 7.96 -2.50
N GLY A 444 -31.54 8.64 -1.43
CA GLY A 444 -32.32 8.81 -0.21
C GLY A 444 -33.68 9.48 -0.49
N ILE A 445 -33.69 10.57 -1.27
CA ILE A 445 -34.92 11.28 -1.65
C ILE A 445 -35.87 10.37 -2.43
N VAL A 446 -35.38 9.66 -3.46
CA VAL A 446 -36.18 8.77 -4.30
C VAL A 446 -36.76 7.61 -3.48
N ALA A 447 -35.93 6.97 -2.64
CA ALA A 447 -36.33 5.83 -1.81
C ALA A 447 -37.44 6.20 -0.81
N VAL A 448 -37.37 7.40 -0.22
CA VAL A 448 -38.35 7.83 0.80
C VAL A 448 -39.60 8.45 0.17
N THR A 449 -39.47 9.19 -0.93
CA THR A 449 -40.58 9.99 -1.47
C THR A 449 -41.26 9.41 -2.71
N VAL A 450 -40.52 8.72 -3.58
CA VAL A 450 -41.02 8.23 -4.87
C VAL A 450 -41.43 6.77 -4.77
N VAL A 451 -40.58 5.90 -4.21
CA VAL A 451 -40.84 4.46 -4.11
C VAL A 451 -42.17 4.15 -3.40
N PRO A 452 -42.50 4.74 -2.23
CA PRO A 452 -43.79 4.46 -1.57
C PRO A 452 -44.99 4.91 -2.38
N ARG A 453 -44.85 5.98 -3.20
CA ARG A 453 -45.92 6.46 -4.09
C ARG A 453 -46.17 5.49 -5.24
N ILE A 454 -45.10 4.96 -5.84
CA ILE A 454 -45.18 3.94 -6.89
C ILE A 454 -45.78 2.65 -6.32
N VAL A 455 -45.31 2.17 -5.16
CA VAL A 455 -45.84 0.97 -4.50
C VAL A 455 -47.33 1.12 -4.18
N ARG A 456 -47.78 2.30 -3.72
CA ARG A 456 -49.22 2.58 -3.50
C ARG A 456 -50.02 2.54 -4.80
N ARG A 457 -49.50 3.09 -5.90
CA ARG A 457 -50.16 3.04 -7.22
C ARG A 457 -50.29 1.61 -7.77
N LEU A 458 -49.24 0.81 -7.62
CA LEU A 458 -49.23 -0.60 -8.04
C LEU A 458 -50.19 -1.46 -7.19
N ARG A 459 -50.25 -1.22 -5.87
CA ARG A 459 -51.23 -1.90 -5.00
C ARG A 459 -52.67 -1.43 -5.23
N GLY A 460 -52.87 -0.17 -5.62
CA GLY A 460 -54.18 0.39 -5.96
C GLY A 460 -54.76 -0.16 -7.25
N SER A 461 -53.93 -0.38 -8.28
CA SER A 461 -54.34 -0.98 -9.56
C SER A 461 -54.66 -2.47 -9.44
N GLY A 462 -53.94 -3.23 -8.59
CA GLY A 462 -54.26 -4.65 -8.32
C GLY A 462 -55.59 -4.88 -7.57
N ARG A 463 -56.00 -3.94 -6.69
CA ARG A 463 -57.32 -4.01 -6.04
C ARG A 463 -58.48 -3.63 -6.97
N GLY A 464 -58.24 -2.77 -7.96
CA GLY A 464 -59.21 -2.46 -9.00
C GLY A 464 -59.55 -3.67 -9.87
N ALA A 465 -58.54 -4.46 -10.27
CA ALA A 465 -58.74 -5.68 -11.05
C ALA A 465 -59.51 -6.78 -10.28
N ALA A 466 -59.26 -6.93 -8.97
CA ALA A 466 -59.99 -7.88 -8.12
C ALA A 466 -61.45 -7.45 -7.86
N SER A 467 -61.72 -6.14 -7.81
CA SER A 467 -63.09 -5.60 -7.66
C SER A 467 -63.95 -5.82 -8.90
N VAL A 468 -63.38 -5.69 -10.11
CA VAL A 468 -64.12 -5.91 -11.38
C VAL A 468 -64.43 -7.39 -11.60
N ALA A 469 -63.58 -8.31 -11.14
CA ALA A 469 -63.85 -9.75 -11.20
C ALA A 469 -64.96 -10.22 -10.24
N ALA A 470 -65.17 -9.52 -9.12
CA ALA A 470 -66.24 -9.81 -8.17
C ALA A 470 -67.62 -9.27 -8.61
N ASP A 471 -67.65 -8.13 -9.30
CA ASP A 471 -68.89 -7.49 -9.76
C ASP A 471 -69.43 -8.09 -11.08
N GLY A 472 -68.59 -8.82 -11.83
CA GLY A 472 -69.00 -9.53 -13.04
C GLY A 472 -69.80 -10.83 -12.81
N ARG A 473 -69.88 -11.34 -11.57
CA ARG A 473 -70.63 -12.56 -11.24
C ARG A 473 -72.04 -12.33 -10.67
N SER A 474 -72.46 -11.09 -10.44
CA SER A 474 -73.76 -10.76 -9.82
C SER A 474 -74.84 -10.30 -10.81
N ARG A 475 -74.53 -10.21 -12.11
CA ARG A 475 -75.48 -9.79 -13.17
C ARG A 475 -75.66 -10.85 -14.27
N HIS A 476 -76.08 -12.05 -13.91
CA HIS A 476 -76.73 -12.97 -14.87
C HIS A 476 -77.51 -14.08 -14.15
N VAL A 477 -78.69 -13.77 -13.61
CA VAL A 477 -79.83 -14.71 -13.59
C VAL A 477 -81.10 -13.88 -13.72
N GLY A 478 -81.55 -13.67 -14.94
CA GLY A 478 -82.85 -13.12 -15.27
C GLY A 478 -83.86 -14.25 -15.48
N ALA A 479 -84.99 -14.12 -14.79
CA ALA A 479 -86.37 -14.26 -15.26
C ALA A 479 -86.72 -15.21 -16.44
N GLY A 480 -87.75 -16.02 -16.17
CA GLY A 480 -88.74 -16.52 -17.14
C GLY A 480 -88.39 -17.89 -17.71
N GLY A 481 -89.23 -18.92 -17.65
CA GLY A 481 -90.66 -19.00 -17.37
C GLY A 481 -91.09 -20.33 -18.01
N ASP A 482 -91.89 -21.13 -17.31
CA ASP A 482 -92.24 -22.48 -17.76
C ASP A 482 -93.73 -22.72 -17.53
N ARG A 483 -94.44 -23.10 -18.61
CA ARG A 483 -95.71 -23.89 -18.71
C ARG A 483 -96.55 -23.56 -19.97
N PRO A 484 -97.37 -24.49 -20.49
CA PRO A 484 -96.96 -25.65 -21.27
C PRO A 484 -97.79 -25.80 -22.56
N GLY A 485 -97.42 -26.73 -23.44
CA GLY A 485 -98.19 -27.10 -24.63
C GLY A 485 -97.33 -27.79 -25.67
#